data_AF-A0A133UZV7-F1
#
_entry.id   AF-A0A133UZV7-F1
#
_cell.length_a   1.000
_cell.length_b   1.000
_cell.length_c   1.000
_cell.angle_alpha   90.00
_cell.angle_beta   90.00
_cell.angle_gamma   90.00
#
_symmetry.space_group_name_H-M   'P 1'
#
loop_
_entity.id
_entity.type
_entity.pdbx_description
1 polymer ?
#
loop_
_entity_poly.entity_id
_entity_poly.type
_entity_poly.pdbx_seq_one_letter_code
_entity_poly.pdbx_strand_id
1 'polypeptide(L)' 'MFVWFFVCIIGFFLMIPLHFLSVEHHFLEQKFGRKKGTKIGEILGAFSGWMELVFLIGFWVSPQ' A
#
# COMPACT_ATOMS: atom_id res chain seq x y z
N MET A 1 -17.48 -14.77 7.95
CA MET A 1 -17.35 -14.59 6.49
C MET A 1 -17.35 -13.11 6.11
N PHE A 2 -18.38 -12.34 6.49
CA PHE A 2 -18.41 -10.88 6.27
C PHE A 2 -17.25 -10.07 6.89
N VAL A 3 -16.76 -10.43 8.08
CA VAL A 3 -15.66 -9.69 8.75
C VAL A 3 -14.38 -9.73 7.92
N TRP A 4 -14.08 -10.87 7.28
CA TRP A 4 -12.88 -11.05 6.46
C TRP A 4 -12.93 -10.18 5.19
N PHE A 5 -14.10 -10.08 4.59
CA PHE A 5 -14.38 -9.19 3.45
C PHE A 5 -14.18 -7.71 3.83
N PHE A 6 -14.74 -7.27 4.96
CA PHE A 6 -14.58 -5.90 5.44
C PHE A 6 -13.13 -5.56 5.78
N VAL A 7 -12.37 -6.48 6.38
CA VAL A 7 -10.94 -6.30 6.64
C VAL A 7 -10.17 -6.15 5.32
N CYS A 8 -10.52 -6.92 4.28
CA CYS A 8 -9.89 -6.79 2.97
C CYS A 8 -10.19 -5.43 2.31
N ILE A 9 -11.44 -4.96 2.38
CA ILE A 9 -11.84 -3.66 1.85
C ILE A 9 -11.12 -2.52 2.59
N ILE A 10 -11.12 -2.54 3.92
CA ILE A 10 -10.48 -1.50 4.72
C ILE A 10 -8.97 -1.49 4.47
N GLY A 11 -8.35 -2.68 4.39
CA GLY A 11 -6.94 -2.83 4.04
C GLY A 11 -6.62 -2.26 2.67
N PHE A 12 -7.46 -2.53 1.67
CA PHE A 12 -7.32 -1.97 0.32
C PHE A 12 -7.43 -0.45 0.32
N PHE A 13 -8.43 0.12 0.99
CA PHE A 13 -8.60 1.57 1.10
C PHE A 13 -7.45 2.26 1.85
N LEU A 14 -6.83 1.60 2.83
CA LEU A 14 -5.64 2.11 3.51
C LEU A 14 -4.39 2.06 2.64
N MET A 15 -4.32 1.11 1.70
CA MET A 15 -3.18 0.99 0.78
C MET A 15 -3.21 2.04 -0.33
N ILE A 16 -4.38 2.53 -0.76
CA ILE A 16 -4.50 3.61 -1.77
C ILE A 16 -3.69 4.86 -1.41
N PRO A 17 -3.86 5.51 -0.24
CA PRO A 17 -3.07 6.68 0.13
C PRO A 17 -1.60 6.33 0.36
N LEU A 18 -1.29 5.11 0.78
CA LEU A 18 0.08 4.65 1.00
C LEU A 18 0.81 4.43 -0.34
N HIS A 19 0.10 3.97 -1.36
CA HIS A 19 0.57 3.87 -2.74
C HIS A 19 0.79 5.26 -3.34
N PHE A 20 -0.15 6.19 -3.13
CA PHE A 20 0.02 7.59 -3.54
C PHE A 20 1.24 8.24 -2.87
N LEU A 21 1.43 8.02 -1.57
CA LEU A 21 2.58 8.50 -0.82
C LEU A 21 3.89 7.88 -1.31
N SER A 22 3.85 6.63 -1.79
CA SER A 22 4.98 6.03 -2.49
C SER A 22 5.22 6.75 -3.81
N VAL A 23 4.25 6.89 -4.71
CA VAL A 23 4.43 7.58 -6.01
C VAL A 23 4.99 8.99 -5.85
N GLU A 24 4.66 9.67 -4.76
CA GLU A 24 5.20 10.96 -4.37
C GLU A 24 6.62 10.88 -3.75
N HIS A 25 7.52 10.08 -4.37
CA HIS A 25 8.94 9.97 -4.02
C HIS A 25 9.59 11.36 -3.87
N HIS A 26 9.13 12.32 -4.68
CA HIS A 26 9.64 13.69 -4.73
C HIS A 26 9.42 14.47 -3.41
N PHE A 27 8.35 14.19 -2.67
CA PHE A 27 8.07 14.84 -1.38
C PHE A 27 8.93 14.23 -0.26
N LEU A 28 9.11 12.91 -0.27
CA LEU A 28 9.98 12.19 0.66
C LEU A 28 11.46 12.54 0.45
N GLU A 29 11.91 12.69 -0.80
CA GLU A 29 13.26 13.16 -1.13
C GLU A 29 13.52 14.59 -0.66
N GLN A 30 12.52 15.49 -0.75
CA GLN A 30 12.64 16.84 -0.21
C GLN A 30 12.71 16.86 1.33
N LYS A 31 11.94 16.01 2.00
CA LYS A 31 11.83 16.03 3.47
C LYS A 31 12.95 15.27 4.19
N PHE A 32 13.41 14.16 3.65
CA PHE A 32 14.42 13.28 4.27
C PHE A 32 15.77 13.25 3.54
N GLY A 33 15.88 13.95 2.40
CA GLY A 33 17.05 13.98 1.55
C GLY A 33 17.09 12.83 0.54
N ARG A 34 17.66 13.10 -0.65
CA ARG A 34 17.72 12.21 -1.83
C ARG A 34 17.93 10.73 -1.51
N LYS A 35 19.04 10.37 -0.85
CA LYS A 35 19.39 8.96 -0.57
C LYS A 35 18.41 8.23 0.36
N LYS A 36 17.84 8.91 1.35
CA LYS A 36 16.91 8.29 2.31
C LYS A 36 15.48 8.29 1.79
N GLY A 37 15.06 9.37 1.13
CA GLY A 37 13.73 9.49 0.53
C GLY A 37 13.49 8.45 -0.55
N THR A 38 14.45 8.24 -1.46
CA THR A 38 14.34 7.20 -2.50
C THR A 38 14.21 5.82 -1.89
N LYS A 39 15.06 5.46 -0.92
CA LYS A 39 15.05 4.12 -0.29
C LYS A 39 13.74 3.83 0.45
N ILE A 40 13.18 4.84 1.12
CA ILE A 40 11.90 4.73 1.83
C ILE A 40 10.73 4.62 0.83
N GLY A 41 10.74 5.43 -0.23
CA GLY A 41 9.73 5.37 -1.30
C GLY A 41 9.71 4.02 -2.01
N GLU A 42 10.88 3.44 -2.28
CA GLU A 42 11.03 2.13 -2.94
C GLU A 42 10.47 1.00 -2.06
N ILE A 43 10.79 1.01 -0.76
CA ILE A 43 10.29 0.03 0.20
C ILE A 43 8.77 0.17 0.37
N LEU A 44 8.27 1.41 0.54
CA LEU A 44 6.83 1.66 0.64
C LEU A 44 6.08 1.28 -0.64
N GLY A 45 6.68 1.50 -1.81
CA GLY A 45 6.11 1.13 -3.11
C GLY A 45 6.00 -0.37 -3.26
N ALA A 46 7.10 -1.09 -3.02
CA ALA A 46 7.11 -2.55 -3.05
C ALA A 46 6.14 -3.15 -2.03
N PHE A 47 6.12 -2.61 -0.81
CA PHE A 47 5.23 -3.10 0.25
C PHE A 47 3.76 -2.83 -0.05
N SER A 48 3.42 -1.64 -0.55
CA SER A 48 2.06 -1.29 -0.96
C SER A 48 1.56 -2.22 -2.06
N GLY A 49 2.34 -2.43 -3.13
CA GLY A 49 1.95 -3.30 -4.24
C GLY A 49 1.76 -4.76 -3.83
N TRP A 50 2.62 -5.29 -2.96
CA TRP A 50 2.47 -6.65 -2.42
C TRP A 50 1.22 -6.78 -1.53
N MET A 51 0.98 -5.80 -0.67
CA MET A 51 -0.21 -5.78 0.20
C MET A 51 -1.49 -5.66 -0.64
N GLU A 52 -1.51 -4.82 -1.68
CA GLU A 52 -2.65 -4.67 -2.58
C GLU A 52 -3.00 -5.97 -3.29
N LEU A 53 -2.00 -6.70 -3.79
CA LEU A 53 -2.16 -8.02 -4.40
C LEU A 53 -2.74 -9.03 -3.41
N VAL A 54 -2.19 -9.10 -2.19
CA VAL A 54 -2.68 -10.02 -1.14
C VAL A 54 -4.13 -9.70 -0.75
N PHE A 55 -4.47 -8.41 -0.62
CA PHE A 55 -5.84 -7.98 -0.32
C PHE A 55 -6.81 -8.25 -1.47
N LEU A 56 -6.37 -8.11 -2.72
CA LEU A 56 -7.18 -8.44 -3.90
C LEU A 56 -7.48 -9.94 -3.97
N ILE A 57 -6.47 -10.79 -3.70
CA ILE A 57 -6.63 -12.25 -3.63
C ILE A 57 -7.55 -12.63 -2.46
N GLY A 58 -7.35 -12.02 -1.28
CA GLY A 58 -8.19 -12.24 -0.10
C GLY A 58 -9.64 -11.83 -0.33
N PHE A 59 -9.86 -10.73 -1.05
CA PHE A 59 -11.19 -10.30 -1.49
C PHE A 59 -11.84 -11.34 -2.42
N TRP A 60 -11.11 -11.83 -3.42
CA TRP A 60 -11.61 -12.82 -4.39
C TRP A 60 -11.90 -14.21 -3.78
N VAL A 61 -11.10 -14.62 -2.79
CA VAL A 61 -11.26 -15.91 -2.09
C VAL A 61 -12.31 -15.82 -0.99
N SER A 62 -12.66 -14.62 -0.53
CA SER A 62 -13.66 -14.46 0.52
C SER A 62 -15.05 -14.88 0.02
N PRO A 63 -15.74 -15.82 0.71
CA PRO A 63 -17.12 -16.15 0.40
C PRO A 63 -17.99 -14.93 0.73
N GLN A 64 -18.61 -14.36 -0.31
CA GLN A 64 -19.48 -13.19 -0.25
C GLN A 64 -20.80 -13.49 0.47
#